data_AF-A0A447URQ0-F1
#
_entry.id   AF-A0A447URQ0-F1
#
_cell.length_a   1.000
_cell.length_b   1.000
_cell.length_c   1.000
_cell.angle_alpha   90.00
_cell.angle_beta   90.00
_cell.angle_gamma   90.00
#
_symmetry.space_group_name_H-M   'P 1'
#
loop_
_entity.id
_entity.type
_entity.pdbx_description
1 polymer ?
#
loop_
_entity_poly.entity_id
_entity_poly.type
_entity_poly.pdbx_seq_one_letter_code
_entity_poly.pdbx_strand_id
1 'polypeptide(L)'
;MRSLIPGAVSSANNEGALVPPTGLQGSATNVSLVLHNDGNTKTDLIKIDHPNNTQSTTLTDGKGELNYTVAYMGPATGVTSGSVQAQVAFTMNYQ
;
A
#
# COMPACT_ATOMS: atom_id res chain seq x y z
N MET A 1 19.49 18.68 -8.87
CA MET A 1 18.08 19.09 -8.72
C MET A 1 17.21 17.85 -8.91
N ARG A 2 16.49 17.39 -7.88
CA ARG A 2 15.46 16.34 -8.06
C ARG A 2 14.21 17.04 -8.61
N SER A 3 13.94 16.87 -9.89
CA SER A 3 12.66 17.25 -10.47
C SER A 3 11.61 16.30 -9.91
N LEU A 4 10.79 16.76 -8.96
CA LEU A 4 9.51 16.10 -8.70
C LEU A 4 8.67 16.32 -9.96
N ILE A 5 8.27 15.24 -10.63
CA ILE A 5 7.22 15.32 -11.64
C ILE A 5 5.90 15.52 -10.88
N PRO A 6 5.20 16.65 -11.05
CA PRO A 6 3.85 16.80 -10.51
C PRO A 6 2.95 15.81 -11.25
N GLY A 7 2.39 14.81 -10.55
CA GLY A 7 1.39 13.89 -11.12
C GLY A 7 1.70 12.39 -11.05
N ALA A 8 2.83 11.97 -10.49
CA ALA A 8 3.10 10.55 -10.25
C ALA A 8 2.31 10.06 -9.02
N VAL A 9 1.02 9.75 -9.20
CA VAL A 9 0.13 9.23 -8.16
C VAL A 9 0.05 7.70 -8.28
N SER A 10 0.12 7.00 -7.15
CA SER A 10 -0.12 5.55 -7.13
C SER A 10 -1.57 5.24 -7.47
N SER A 11 -1.83 4.04 -8.00
CA SER A 11 -3.18 3.57 -8.32
C SER A 11 -3.46 2.21 -7.69
N ALA A 12 -4.71 1.76 -7.73
CA ALA A 12 -5.10 0.39 -7.38
C ALA A 12 -5.27 -0.45 -8.65
N ASN A 13 -4.79 -1.69 -8.65
CA ASN A 13 -5.14 -2.67 -9.69
C ASN A 13 -6.39 -3.48 -9.32
N ASN A 14 -6.86 -4.34 -10.22
CA ASN A 14 -8.07 -5.14 -10.03
C ASN A 14 -7.97 -6.16 -8.86
N GLU A 15 -6.76 -6.47 -8.41
CA GLU A 15 -6.51 -7.36 -7.27
C GLU A 15 -6.52 -6.58 -5.95
N GLY A 16 -6.57 -5.25 -6.00
CA GLY A 16 -6.52 -4.38 -4.84
C GLY A 16 -5.11 -3.98 -4.41
N ALA A 17 -4.10 -4.27 -5.23
CA ALA A 17 -2.72 -3.91 -4.94
C ALA A 17 -2.42 -2.46 -5.34
N LEU A 18 -1.51 -1.84 -4.58
CA LEU A 18 -0.99 -0.51 -4.82
C LEU A 18 0.07 -0.56 -5.93
N VAL A 19 -0.22 0.09 -7.04
CA VAL A 19 0.65 0.20 -8.21
C VAL A 19 1.50 1.48 -8.07
N PRO A 20 2.84 1.36 -8.02
CA PRO A 20 3.75 2.51 -8.06
C PRO A 20 3.56 3.33 -9.35
N PRO A 21 3.79 4.66 -9.31
CA PRO A 21 3.78 5.47 -10.51
C PRO A 21 4.86 5.03 -11.51
N THR A 22 4.54 5.07 -12.81
CA THR A 22 5.48 4.71 -13.89
C THR A 22 6.24 5.94 -14.41
N GLY A 23 7.30 5.71 -15.20
CA GLY A 23 8.05 6.78 -15.87
C GLY A 23 9.02 7.56 -14.98
N LEU A 24 9.15 7.20 -13.71
CA LEU A 24 10.18 7.72 -12.82
C LEU A 24 11.54 7.09 -13.18
N GLN A 25 12.54 7.93 -13.43
CA GLN A 25 13.89 7.47 -13.74
C GLN A 25 14.43 6.60 -12.60
N GLY A 26 14.91 5.39 -12.94
CA GLY A 26 15.45 4.44 -11.97
C GLY A 26 14.41 3.67 -11.14
N SER A 27 13.13 3.74 -11.51
CA SER A 27 12.08 2.93 -10.88
C SER A 27 12.05 1.49 -11.41
N ALA A 28 11.71 0.57 -10.51
CA ALA A 28 11.39 -0.81 -10.88
C ALA A 28 10.09 -0.84 -11.70
N THR A 29 9.95 -1.83 -12.56
CA THR A 29 8.74 -2.08 -13.37
C THR A 29 8.24 -3.49 -13.13
N ASN A 30 6.96 -3.73 -13.44
CA ASN A 30 6.25 -5.00 -13.22
C ASN A 30 6.18 -5.45 -11.75
N VAL A 31 6.19 -4.50 -10.81
CA VAL A 31 6.03 -4.75 -9.37
C VAL A 31 4.99 -3.83 -8.77
N SER A 32 4.15 -4.39 -7.91
CA SER A 32 3.14 -3.70 -7.10
C SER A 32 3.36 -4.01 -5.62
N LEU A 33 2.59 -3.37 -4.75
CA LEU A 33 2.61 -3.60 -3.30
C LEU A 33 1.22 -4.06 -2.84
N VAL A 34 1.18 -5.03 -1.95
CA VAL A 34 -0.04 -5.46 -1.26
C VAL A 34 0.07 -5.16 0.23
N LEU A 35 -1.04 -4.73 0.82
CA LEU A 35 -1.15 -4.41 2.23
C LEU A 35 -2.00 -5.46 2.94
N HIS A 36 -1.53 -5.96 4.08
CA HIS A 36 -2.29 -6.89 4.90
C HIS A 36 -2.45 -6.33 6.31
N ASN A 37 -3.56 -6.69 6.95
CA ASN A 37 -3.67 -6.58 8.40
C ASN A 37 -2.59 -7.43 9.07
N ASP A 38 -2.02 -6.94 10.16
CA ASP A 38 -1.03 -7.66 10.97
C ASP A 38 -1.20 -7.36 12.47
N GLY A 39 -2.44 -7.30 12.94
CA GLY A 39 -2.74 -7.07 14.34
C GLY A 39 -4.15 -7.49 14.70
N ASN A 40 -4.41 -7.69 16.00
CA ASN A 40 -5.72 -8.13 16.51
C ASN A 40 -6.24 -9.39 15.80
N THR A 41 -5.33 -10.34 15.54
CA THR A 41 -5.53 -11.64 14.84
C THR A 41 -6.01 -11.55 13.38
N LYS A 42 -6.01 -10.34 12.79
CA LYS A 42 -6.37 -10.10 11.39
C LYS A 42 -5.14 -10.24 10.48
N THR A 43 -5.32 -10.94 9.37
CA THR A 43 -4.28 -11.21 8.34
C THR A 43 -4.80 -11.00 6.92
N ASP A 44 -6.03 -10.51 6.78
CA ASP A 44 -6.70 -10.27 5.51
C ASP A 44 -6.00 -9.20 4.68
N LEU A 45 -6.06 -9.38 3.35
CA LEU A 45 -5.62 -8.39 2.37
C LEU A 45 -6.52 -7.15 2.44
N ILE A 46 -5.90 -5.98 2.56
CA ILE A 46 -6.55 -4.67 2.42
C ILE A 46 -6.48 -4.29 0.95
N LYS A 47 -7.63 -4.29 0.26
CA LYS A 47 -7.67 -3.81 -1.13
C LYS A 47 -7.78 -2.30 -1.13
N ILE A 48 -6.88 -1.65 -1.84
CA ILE A 48 -6.89 -0.19 -2.02
C ILE A 48 -8.22 0.22 -2.70
N ASP A 49 -8.72 1.40 -2.34
CA ASP A 49 -9.99 1.99 -2.81
C ASP A 49 -11.27 1.18 -2.50
N HIS A 50 -11.22 0.28 -1.51
CA HIS A 50 -12.36 -0.51 -1.07
C HIS A 50 -12.57 -0.44 0.45
N PRO A 51 -13.83 -0.45 0.94
CA PRO A 51 -14.13 -0.53 2.37
C PRO A 51 -14.04 -1.98 2.86
N ASN A 52 -12.82 -2.49 3.10
CA ASN A 52 -12.60 -3.89 3.47
C ASN A 52 -11.63 -4.12 4.65
N ASN A 53 -11.18 -3.06 5.33
CA ASN A 53 -10.30 -3.23 6.48
C ASN A 53 -11.11 -3.64 7.72
N THR A 54 -10.79 -4.81 8.28
CA THR A 54 -11.50 -5.39 9.44
C THR A 54 -10.78 -5.16 10.78
N GLN A 55 -9.67 -4.42 10.79
CA GLN A 55 -8.94 -4.12 12.02
C GLN A 55 -9.61 -2.98 12.79
N SER A 56 -9.73 -3.17 14.10
CA SER A 56 -10.17 -2.15 15.05
C SER A 56 -9.34 -2.27 16.32
N THR A 57 -9.28 -1.21 17.11
CA THR A 57 -8.49 -1.18 18.34
C THR A 57 -9.21 -0.31 19.38
N THR A 58 -9.16 -0.70 20.64
CA THR A 58 -9.72 0.09 21.74
C THR A 58 -8.73 1.19 22.10
N LEU A 59 -9.21 2.43 22.21
CA LEU A 59 -8.39 3.52 22.69
C LEU A 59 -8.15 3.38 24.19
N THR A 60 -6.88 3.34 24.58
CA THR A 60 -6.44 3.42 25.97
C THR A 60 -5.66 4.71 26.13
N ASP A 61 -6.13 5.61 27.00
CA ASP A 61 -5.57 6.95 27.19
C ASP A 61 -5.44 7.75 25.87
N GLY A 62 -6.44 7.61 25.00
CA GLY A 62 -6.49 8.27 23.69
C GLY A 62 -5.55 7.67 22.63
N LYS A 63 -4.92 6.53 22.89
CA LYS A 63 -4.00 5.86 21.97
C LYS A 63 -4.56 4.51 21.53
N GLY A 64 -4.39 4.21 20.25
CA GLY A 64 -4.72 2.91 19.66
C GLY A 64 -3.72 2.57 18.58
N GLU A 65 -3.38 1.29 18.46
CA GLU A 65 -2.44 0.79 17.47
C GLU A 65 -3.17 -0.06 16.43
N LEU A 66 -2.84 0.18 15.17
CA LEU A 66 -3.25 -0.61 14.02
C LEU A 66 -2.00 -1.00 13.25
N ASN A 67 -1.81 -2.30 13.10
CA ASN A 67 -0.61 -2.89 12.52
C ASN A 67 -0.90 -3.44 11.13
N TYR A 68 -0.02 -3.10 10.19
CA TYR A 68 -0.12 -3.47 8.78
C TYR A 68 1.24 -3.93 8.28
N THR A 69 1.23 -4.90 7.37
CA THR A 69 2.43 -5.31 6.62
C THR A 69 2.29 -4.94 5.15
N VAL A 70 3.42 -4.68 4.51
CA VAL A 70 3.51 -4.41 3.07
C VAL A 70 4.41 -5.46 2.45
N ALA A 71 3.97 -6.06 1.35
CA ALA A 71 4.76 -7.03 0.58
C ALA A 71 4.77 -6.66 -0.91
N TYR A 72 5.83 -7.08 -1.61
CA TYR A 72 5.87 -6.99 -3.06
C TYR A 72 4.95 -8.02 -3.71
N MET A 73 4.26 -7.61 -4.76
CA MET A 73 3.46 -8.47 -5.62
C MET A 73 3.89 -8.27 -7.07
N GLY A 74 4.13 -9.35 -7.79
CA GLY A 74 4.56 -9.30 -9.17
C GLY A 74 4.61 -10.70 -9.78
N PRO A 75 4.82 -10.79 -11.10
CA PRO A 75 5.01 -12.07 -11.76
C PRO A 75 6.29 -12.75 -11.27
N ALA A 76 6.37 -14.08 -11.45
CA ALA A 76 7.55 -14.85 -11.09
C ALA A 76 8.82 -14.40 -11.84
N THR A 77 8.66 -13.79 -13.02
CA THR A 77 9.75 -13.28 -13.85
C THR A 77 9.36 -11.93 -14.48
N GLY A 78 10.36 -11.14 -14.90
CA GLY A 78 10.13 -9.88 -15.62
C GLY A 78 10.00 -8.63 -14.74
N VAL A 79 10.21 -8.74 -13.43
CA VAL A 79 10.43 -7.57 -12.55
C VAL A 79 11.80 -6.97 -12.85
N THR A 80 11.87 -5.66 -13.09
CA THR A 80 13.15 -4.95 -13.29
C THR A 80 13.67 -4.40 -11.97
N SER A 81 14.99 -4.28 -11.84
CA SER A 81 15.60 -3.60 -10.68
C SER A 81 15.31 -2.10 -10.72
N GLY A 82 15.24 -1.49 -9.53
CA GLY A 82 15.01 -0.06 -9.36
C GLY A 82 14.30 0.26 -8.06
N SER A 83 14.02 1.54 -7.85
CA SER A 83 13.26 1.98 -6.68
C SER A 83 11.76 1.68 -6.83
N VAL A 84 11.14 1.25 -5.74
CA VAL A 84 9.68 1.14 -5.63
C VAL A 84 9.22 2.22 -4.66
N GLN A 85 8.44 3.17 -5.16
CA GLN A 85 7.89 4.28 -4.37
C GLN A 85 6.40 4.37 -4.66
N ALA A 86 5.58 4.31 -3.63
CA ALA A 86 4.13 4.43 -3.73
C ALA A 86 3.55 5.21 -2.55
N GLN A 87 2.38 5.77 -2.73
CA GLN A 87 1.66 6.55 -1.71
C GLN A 87 0.23 6.05 -1.62
N VAL A 88 -0.27 5.91 -0.39
CA VAL A 88 -1.67 5.54 -0.12
C VAL A 88 -2.14 6.33 1.10
N ALA A 89 -3.42 6.71 1.09
CA ALA A 89 -4.07 7.36 2.23
C ALA A 89 -5.01 6.37 2.91
N PHE A 90 -5.08 6.44 4.24
CA PHE A 90 -6.03 5.66 5.05
C PHE A 90 -7.10 6.58 5.62
N THR A 91 -8.34 6.11 5.59
CA THR A 91 -9.44 6.76 6.32
C THR A 91 -9.70 6.00 7.60
N MET A 92 -9.69 6.72 8.71
CA MET A 92 -9.91 6.19 10.05
C MET A 92 -11.32 6.53 10.52
N ASN A 93 -12.13 5.51 10.79
CA ASN A 93 -13.48 5.69 11.30
C ASN A 93 -13.48 5.43 12.82
N TYR A 94 -13.93 6.42 13.59
CA TYR A 94 -14.22 6.25 15.01
C TYR A 94 -15.63 5.67 15.16
N GLN A 95 -15.78 4.77 16.13
CA GLN A 95 -17.06 4.18 16.53
C GLN A 95 -17.41 4.61 17.95
#